data_AF-A0A5E6NS96-F1
#
_entry.id   AF-A0A5E6NS96-F1
#
_cell.length_a   1.000
_cell.length_b   1.000
_cell.length_c   1.000
_cell.angle_alpha   90.00
_cell.angle_beta   90.00
_cell.angle_gamma   90.00
#
_symmetry.space_group_name_H-M   'P 1'
#
loop_
_entity.id
_entity.type
_entity.pdbx_description
1 polymer ?
#
loop_
_entity_poly.entity_id
_entity_poly.type
_entity_poly.pdbx_seq_one_letter_code
_entity_poly.pdbx_strand_id
1 'polypeptide(L)'
;EKTVSKQFRVNGKTVAISGIAKGSGMIRPNMATMLSFIFTDVKATQSELQDCLTTATNQSFNRITVDGDTSTNDACSLSATGASKVELSECTHEFQQSAQ
;
A
#
# COMPACT_ATOMS: atom_id res chain seq x y z
N GLU A 1 7.38 10.41 -10.93
CA GLU A 1 6.29 9.54 -10.43
C GLU A 1 6.79 8.11 -10.46
N LYS A 2 6.35 7.26 -9.53
CA LYS A 2 6.79 5.87 -9.45
C LYS A 2 5.58 4.95 -9.44
N THR A 3 5.56 3.96 -10.33
CA THR A 3 4.52 2.95 -10.40
C THR A 3 5.15 1.58 -10.24
N VAL A 4 4.56 0.72 -9.43
CA VAL A 4 5.01 -0.66 -9.18
C VAL A 4 3.80 -1.58 -9.19
N SER A 5 3.95 -2.74 -9.81
CA SER A 5 2.95 -3.81 -9.78
C SER A 5 3.61 -5.13 -9.41
N LYS A 6 2.97 -5.90 -8.53
CA LYS A 6 3.38 -7.25 -8.14
C LYS A 6 2.18 -8.20 -8.29
N GLN A 7 2.49 -9.46 -8.56
CA GLN A 7 1.51 -10.55 -8.60
C GLN A 7 2.07 -11.74 -7.83
N PHE A 8 1.19 -12.46 -7.14
CA PHE A 8 1.54 -13.68 -6.43
C PHE A 8 0.40 -14.70 -6.53
N ARG A 9 0.72 -15.97 -6.26
CA ARG A 9 -0.24 -17.08 -6.35
C ARG A 9 -0.65 -17.57 -4.98
N VAL A 10 -1.95 -17.73 -4.78
CA VAL A 10 -2.57 -18.26 -3.55
C VAL A 10 -3.60 -19.30 -3.97
N ASN A 11 -3.47 -20.54 -3.50
CA ASN A 11 -4.44 -21.61 -3.77
C ASN A 11 -4.78 -21.78 -5.27
N GLY A 12 -3.78 -21.61 -6.15
CA GLY A 12 -3.95 -21.70 -7.60
C GLY A 12 -4.58 -20.48 -8.28
N LYS A 13 -4.96 -19.45 -7.51
CA LYS A 13 -5.45 -18.16 -8.01
C LYS A 13 -4.33 -17.12 -8.01
N THR A 14 -4.37 -16.20 -8.95
CA THR A 14 -3.43 -15.07 -8.98
C THR A 14 -4.07 -13.87 -8.29
N VAL A 15 -3.32 -13.23 -7.40
CA VAL A 15 -3.66 -11.96 -6.77
C VAL A 15 -2.71 -10.89 -7.31
N ALA A 16 -3.25 -9.73 -7.64
CA ALA A 16 -2.51 -8.58 -8.14
C ALA A 16 -2.57 -7.41 -7.15
N ILE A 17 -1.46 -6.70 -7.05
CA ILE A 17 -1.36 -5.42 -6.33
C ILE A 17 -0.57 -4.42 -7.18
N SER A 18 -1.07 -3.21 -7.30
CA SER A 18 -0.45 -2.13 -8.06
C SER A 18 -0.49 -0.84 -7.26
N GLY A 19 0.63 -0.13 -7.19
CA GLY A 19 0.78 1.13 -6.47
C GLY A 19 1.33 2.21 -7.36
N ILE A 20 0.80 3.42 -7.23
CA ILE A 20 1.33 4.64 -7.84
C ILE A 20 1.67 5.59 -6.70
N ALA A 21 2.89 6.11 -6.69
CA ALA A 21 3.35 7.10 -5.71
C ALA A 21 3.94 8.33 -6.42
N LYS A 22 3.52 9.51 -5.96
CA LYS A 22 4.04 10.81 -6.38
C LYS A 22 4.60 11.51 -5.14
N GLY A 23 5.92 11.56 -5.02
CA GLY A 23 6.63 12.41 -4.06
C GLY A 23 7.41 13.49 -4.80
N SER A 24 7.31 14.75 -4.37
CA SER A 24 7.94 15.91 -5.03
C SER A 24 9.12 16.53 -4.27
N GLY A 25 9.59 15.95 -3.16
CA GLY A 25 10.82 16.42 -2.50
C GLY A 25 10.85 16.17 -0.99
N MET A 26 9.75 16.37 -0.28
CA MET A 26 9.75 16.33 1.19
C MET A 26 9.23 14.98 1.70
N ILE A 27 10.11 14.13 2.25
CA ILE A 27 9.72 12.94 3.01
C ILE A 27 10.11 13.09 4.48
N ARG A 28 9.16 13.01 5.42
CA ARG A 28 9.44 13.00 6.86
C ARG A 28 8.61 11.88 7.52
N PRO A 29 9.09 11.23 8.59
CA PRO A 29 8.25 10.38 9.43
C PRO A 29 7.10 11.22 9.98
N ASN A 30 5.87 10.75 9.82
CA ASN A 30 4.62 11.48 10.05
C ASN A 30 4.15 12.33 8.87
N MET A 31 4.17 11.66 7.72
CA MET A 31 3.70 12.07 6.41
C MET A 31 4.49 13.20 5.72
N ALA A 32 4.91 12.79 4.52
CA ALA A 32 5.61 13.46 3.47
C ALA A 32 4.59 13.92 2.43
N THR A 33 4.83 14.98 1.65
CA THR A 33 3.98 15.30 0.48
C THR A 33 4.07 14.19 -0.55
N MET A 34 3.23 13.18 -0.34
CA MET A 34 3.18 11.94 -1.06
C MET A 34 1.73 11.56 -1.27
N LEU A 35 1.34 11.57 -2.54
CA LEU A 35 0.10 10.96 -2.98
C LEU A 35 0.42 9.53 -3.37
N SER A 36 -0.14 8.56 -2.65
CA SER A 36 0.05 7.14 -2.93
C SER A 36 -1.29 6.42 -3.05
N PHE A 37 -1.50 5.76 -4.19
CA PHE A 37 -2.73 5.04 -4.49
C PHE A 37 -2.37 3.58 -4.77
N ILE A 38 -2.96 2.67 -3.99
CA ILE A 38 -2.72 1.23 -4.08
C ILE A 38 -4.03 0.54 -4.45
N PHE A 39 -3.96 -0.38 -5.40
CA PHE A 39 -5.09 -1.14 -5.92
C PHE A 39 -4.77 -2.62 -5.86
N THR A 40 -5.77 -3.42 -5.51
CA THR A 40 -5.66 -4.89 -5.50
C THR A 40 -7.00 -5.55 -5.84
N ASP A 41 -6.94 -6.82 -6.22
CA ASP A 41 -8.11 -7.67 -6.44
C ASP A 41 -8.36 -8.67 -5.30
N VAL A 42 -7.61 -8.61 -4.19
CA VAL A 42 -7.89 -9.42 -2.99
C VAL A 42 -9.26 -9.07 -2.41
N LYS A 43 -9.91 -10.03 -1.76
CA LYS A 43 -11.14 -9.78 -0.99
C LYS A 43 -10.75 -9.50 0.46
N ALA A 44 -11.18 -8.34 0.94
CA ALA A 44 -10.88 -7.86 2.29
C ALA A 44 -11.98 -6.94 2.78
N THR A 45 -12.13 -6.84 4.09
CA THR A 45 -12.93 -5.83 4.76
C THR A 45 -12.18 -4.50 4.82
N GLN A 46 -12.91 -3.40 5.07
CA GLN A 46 -12.31 -2.08 5.23
C GLN A 46 -11.29 -2.04 6.38
N SER A 47 -11.56 -2.75 7.49
CA SER A 47 -10.65 -2.80 8.65
C SER A 47 -9.34 -3.47 8.29
N GLU A 48 -9.38 -4.62 7.61
CA GLU A 48 -8.15 -5.33 7.23
C GLU A 48 -7.31 -4.53 6.22
N LEU A 49 -7.97 -3.83 5.28
CA LEU A 49 -7.26 -2.93 4.36
C LEU A 49 -6.61 -1.76 5.11
N GLN A 50 -7.30 -1.19 6.11
CA GLN A 50 -6.75 -0.10 6.92
C GLN A 50 -5.54 -0.56 7.74
N ASP A 51 -5.57 -1.76 8.29
CA ASP A 51 -4.45 -2.34 9.06
C ASP A 51 -3.24 -2.60 8.15
N CYS A 52 -3.46 -3.17 6.96
CA CYS A 52 -2.41 -3.37 5.96
C CYS A 52 -1.80 -2.05 5.49
N LEU A 53 -2.65 -1.04 5.21
CA LEU A 53 -2.22 0.29 4.78
C LEU A 53 -1.38 0.99 5.85
N THR A 54 -1.81 0.91 7.11
CA THR A 54 -1.10 1.47 8.26
C THR A 54 0.26 0.80 8.41
N THR A 55 0.31 -0.53 8.31
CA THR A 55 1.56 -1.30 8.41
C THR A 55 2.51 -0.97 7.27
N ALA A 56 2.03 -0.94 6.03
CA ALA A 56 2.84 -0.64 4.85
C ALA A 56 3.43 0.78 4.94
N THR A 57 2.60 1.78 5.24
CA THR A 57 3.03 3.19 5.38
C THR A 57 4.06 3.36 6.50
N ASN A 58 3.90 2.65 7.63
CA ASN A 58 4.85 2.66 8.74
C ASN A 58 6.19 1.98 8.41
N GLN A 59 6.18 0.98 7.53
CA GLN A 59 7.38 0.22 7.17
C GLN A 59 8.12 0.79 5.95
N SER A 60 7.48 1.64 5.14
CA SER A 60 8.09 2.29 3.97
C SER A 60 8.23 3.80 4.16
N PHE A 61 7.15 4.55 3.92
CA PHE A 61 7.17 6.01 3.80
C PHE A 61 7.55 6.72 5.09
N ASN A 62 7.08 6.23 6.24
CA ASN A 62 7.42 6.80 7.54
C ASN A 62 8.86 6.50 8.00
N ARG A 63 9.67 5.77 7.22
CA ARG A 63 11.10 5.51 7.53
C ARG A 63 12.07 6.40 6.76
N ILE A 64 11.58 7.31 5.92
CA ILE A 64 12.43 8.18 5.11
C ILE A 64 12.30 9.62 5.63
N THR A 65 13.43 10.25 5.95
CA THR A 65 13.51 11.68 6.31
C THR A 65 14.39 12.38 5.28
N VAL A 66 13.90 13.45 4.66
CA VAL A 66 14.56 14.22 3.60
C VAL A 66 14.75 15.66 4.07
N ASP A 67 13.69 16.38 4.49
CA ASP A 67 13.78 17.85 4.69
C ASP A 67 13.23 18.41 6.02
N GLY A 68 12.86 17.59 7.01
CA GLY A 68 12.56 18.07 8.37
C GLY A 68 11.19 18.74 8.59
N ASP A 69 10.47 19.12 7.53
CA ASP A 69 9.12 19.71 7.60
C ASP A 69 8.00 18.66 7.38
N THR A 70 6.90 18.78 8.14
CA THR A 70 5.68 17.92 8.00
C THR A 70 4.68 18.59 7.06
N SER A 71 4.19 17.84 6.07
CA SER A 71 3.27 18.34 5.03
C SER A 71 1.79 18.29 5.48
N THR A 72 0.96 19.20 4.95
CA THR A 72 -0.47 19.35 5.31
C THR A 72 -1.43 18.62 4.36
N ASN A 73 -0.93 17.94 3.32
CA ASN A 73 -1.72 17.50 2.16
C ASN A 73 -1.52 16.03 1.77
N ASP A 74 -1.15 15.19 2.74
CA ASP A 74 -0.69 13.84 2.45
C ASP A 74 -1.88 12.87 2.38
N ALA A 75 -1.91 12.05 1.34
CA ALA A 75 -3.01 11.11 1.11
C ALA A 75 -2.48 9.77 0.59
N CYS A 76 -2.80 8.70 1.32
CA CYS A 76 -2.58 7.34 0.88
C CYS A 76 -3.89 6.57 0.91
N SER A 77 -4.21 5.85 -0.17
CA SER A 77 -5.40 5.02 -0.23
C SER A 77 -5.08 3.62 -0.75
N LEU A 78 -5.82 2.64 -0.22
CA LEU A 78 -5.79 1.25 -0.65
C LEU A 78 -7.22 0.83 -1.02
N SER A 79 -7.39 0.35 -2.25
CA SER A 79 -8.68 -0.11 -2.76
C SER A 79 -8.59 -1.56 -3.22
N ALA A 80 -9.58 -2.37 -2.82
CA ALA A 80 -9.65 -3.78 -3.14
C ALA A 80 -10.96 -4.12 -3.84
N THR A 81 -10.89 -4.78 -5.00
CA THR A 81 -12.08 -5.12 -5.81
C THR A 81 -12.68 -6.49 -5.46
N GLY A 82 -11.93 -7.36 -4.78
CA GLY A 82 -12.35 -8.74 -4.50
C GLY A 82 -12.41 -9.67 -5.73
N ALA A 83 -11.96 -9.22 -6.90
CA ALA A 83 -12.10 -9.98 -8.16
C ALA A 83 -11.30 -11.29 -8.18
N SER A 84 -10.20 -11.40 -7.40
CA SER A 84 -9.41 -12.63 -7.27
C SER A 84 -10.14 -13.73 -6.50
N LYS A 85 -11.16 -13.39 -5.70
CA LYS A 85 -11.86 -14.30 -4.78
C LYS A 85 -10.93 -15.02 -3.79
N VAL A 86 -9.76 -14.44 -3.51
CA VAL A 86 -8.86 -14.85 -2.44
C VAL A 86 -9.15 -13.96 -1.25
N GLU A 87 -9.41 -14.54 -0.07
CA GLU A 87 -9.58 -13.76 1.15
C GLU A 87 -8.20 -13.31 1.64
N LEU A 88 -8.08 -12.05 2.10
CA LEU A 88 -6.82 -11.51 2.59
C LEU A 88 -6.23 -12.33 3.76
N SER A 89 -7.09 -12.97 4.56
CA SER A 89 -6.69 -13.89 5.62
C SER A 89 -5.94 -15.13 5.13
N GLU A 90 -6.11 -15.53 3.85
CA GLU A 90 -5.41 -16.66 3.24
C GLU A 90 -4.00 -16.28 2.74
N CYS A 91 -3.68 -14.99 2.65
CA CYS A 91 -2.43 -14.52 2.05
C CYS A 91 -1.89 -13.22 2.68
N THR A 92 -2.15 -13.01 3.97
CA THR A 92 -1.82 -11.75 4.64
C THR A 92 -0.32 -11.44 4.57
N HIS A 93 0.53 -12.46 4.71
CA HIS A 93 1.98 -12.28 4.70
C HIS A 93 2.51 -11.89 3.32
N GLU A 94 2.11 -12.63 2.28
CA GLU A 94 2.48 -12.35 0.89
C GLU A 94 1.94 -11.00 0.42
N PHE A 95 0.72 -10.67 0.82
CA PHE A 95 0.10 -9.38 0.53
C PHE A 95 0.88 -8.23 1.18
N GLN A 96 1.20 -8.34 2.47
CA GLN A 96 1.94 -7.31 3.21
C GLN A 96 3.35 -7.09 2.64
N GLN A 97 4.05 -8.16 2.25
CA GLN A 97 5.35 -8.06 1.57
C GLN A 97 5.25 -7.42 0.19
N SER A 98 4.13 -7.64 -0.51
CA SER A 98 3.90 -7.06 -1.82
C SER A 98 3.53 -5.58 -1.76
N ALA A 99 2.89 -5.14 -0.66
CA ALA A 99 2.49 -3.76 -0.40
C ALA A 99 3.62 -2.83 0.11
N GLN A 100 4.80 -3.39 0.43
CA GLN A 100 6.02 -2.64 0.74
C GLN A 100 6.75 -2.13 -0.52
#